data_AF-A0A089K681-F1
#
_entry.id   AF-A0A089K681-F1
#
_cell.length_a   1.000
_cell.length_b   1.000
_cell.length_c   1.000
_cell.angle_alpha   90.00
_cell.angle_beta   90.00
_cell.angle_gamma   90.00
#
_symmetry.space_group_name_H-M   'P 1'
#
loop_
_entity.id
_entity.type
_entity.pdbx_description
1 polymer ?
#
loop_
_entity_poly.entity_id
_entity_poly.type
_entity_poly.pdbx_seq_one_letter_code
_entity_poly.pdbx_strand_id
1 'polypeptide(L)'
;MNCREAQDSIPLLWDAPPTDPRRIRLEKHIAACSYCSAEWALWQETSELMQDSRFEVSDERAEAINLKVMERIYLESPWLMPGDGKSAGSSAVFRRRLSLWIACFLAVFISSFLYFTMFKTPSNTTAAQSGIVETGVAGLTLDWSSSYPVESEGGIIEPLVANMGPSHPQYWMVLSTLGVGLSIFLLVRLNRYRRQ
;
A
#
# COMPACT_ATOMS: atom_id res chain seq x y z
N MET A 1 45.10 -31.85 10.92
CA MET A 1 43.69 -32.19 11.14
C MET A 1 43.66 -33.31 12.14
N ASN A 2 42.83 -33.16 13.17
CA ASN A 2 42.61 -34.20 14.19
C ASN A 2 41.55 -35.19 13.71
N CYS A 3 41.51 -36.41 14.28
CA CYS A 3 40.54 -37.43 13.84
C CYS A 3 39.09 -36.97 13.97
N ARG A 4 38.76 -36.22 15.04
CA ARG A 4 37.41 -35.66 15.23
C ARG A 4 37.03 -34.62 14.16
N GLU A 5 37.97 -33.75 13.83
CA GLU A 5 37.78 -32.78 12.74
C GLU A 5 37.62 -33.48 11.38
N ALA A 6 38.36 -34.58 11.18
CA ALA A 6 38.24 -35.40 9.98
C ALA A 6 36.83 -35.98 9.86
N GLN A 7 36.33 -36.62 10.91
CA GLN A 7 34.98 -37.19 10.99
C GLN A 7 33.90 -36.16 10.69
N ASP A 8 33.94 -35.01 11.35
CA ASP A 8 32.96 -33.93 11.14
C ASP A 8 33.02 -33.38 9.69
N SER A 9 34.19 -33.46 9.05
CA SER A 9 34.41 -32.97 7.69
C SER A 9 34.02 -33.95 6.58
N ILE A 10 33.96 -35.26 6.87
CA ILE A 10 33.65 -36.30 5.86
C ILE A 10 32.30 -36.03 5.17
N PRO A 11 31.17 -35.81 5.88
CA PRO A 11 29.88 -35.55 5.24
C PRO A 11 29.85 -34.21 4.48
N LEU A 12 30.58 -33.21 4.98
CA LEU A 12 30.57 -31.85 4.43
C LEU A 12 31.38 -31.73 3.14
N LEU A 13 32.44 -32.54 3.01
CA LEU A 13 33.38 -32.48 1.89
C LEU A 13 33.20 -33.61 0.88
N TRP A 14 32.17 -34.45 1.04
CA TRP A 14 31.85 -35.56 0.14
C TRP A 14 31.69 -35.09 -1.31
N ASP A 15 30.87 -34.07 -1.52
CA ASP A 15 30.57 -33.47 -2.83
C ASP A 15 31.51 -32.31 -3.20
N ALA A 16 32.46 -31.95 -2.34
CA ALA A 16 33.37 -30.84 -2.59
C ALA A 16 34.31 -31.16 -3.76
N PRO A 17 34.67 -30.19 -4.63
CA PRO A 17 35.57 -30.47 -5.74
C PRO A 17 36.95 -30.94 -5.23
N PRO A 18 37.68 -31.80 -5.99
CA PRO A 18 38.99 -32.32 -5.59
C PRO A 18 40.07 -31.25 -5.45
N THR A 19 39.81 -30.03 -5.94
CA THR A 19 40.69 -28.86 -5.83
C THR A 19 40.55 -28.12 -4.50
N ASP A 20 39.55 -28.43 -3.68
CA ASP A 20 39.35 -27.75 -2.39
C ASP A 20 40.51 -28.08 -1.43
N PRO A 21 41.22 -27.07 -0.89
CA PRO A 21 42.32 -27.29 0.04
C PRO A 21 41.91 -28.07 1.31
N ARG A 22 40.64 -28.00 1.73
CA ARG A 22 40.14 -28.75 2.88
C ARG A 22 39.99 -30.24 2.56
N ARG A 23 39.49 -30.57 1.37
CA ARG A 23 39.37 -31.96 0.88
C ARG A 23 40.74 -32.62 0.76
N ILE A 24 41.73 -31.91 0.21
CA ILE A 24 43.11 -32.42 0.11
C ILE A 24 43.71 -32.72 1.49
N ARG A 25 43.45 -31.89 2.51
CA ARG A 25 43.90 -32.17 3.89
C ARG A 25 43.19 -33.37 4.49
N LEU A 26 41.91 -33.55 4.19
CA LEU A 26 41.11 -34.69 4.63
C LEU A 26 41.68 -36.00 4.06
N GLU A 27 41.85 -36.07 2.74
CA GLU A 27 42.39 -37.24 2.05
C GLU A 27 43.80 -37.61 2.54
N LYS A 28 44.67 -36.62 2.80
CA LYS A 28 46.00 -36.86 3.38
C LYS A 28 45.94 -37.49 4.78
N HIS A 29 44.97 -37.12 5.60
CA HIS A 29 44.80 -37.69 6.93
C HIS A 29 44.19 -39.09 6.87
N ILE A 30 43.21 -39.31 5.99
CA ILE A 30 42.61 -40.62 5.73
C ILE A 30 43.71 -41.61 5.30
N ALA A 31 44.65 -41.18 4.45
CA ALA A 31 45.78 -42.01 4.05
C ALA A 31 46.73 -42.39 5.20
N ALA A 32 46.77 -41.60 6.29
CA ALA A 32 47.67 -41.81 7.42
C ALA A 32 46.99 -42.48 8.63
N CYS A 33 45.66 -42.46 8.73
CA CYS A 33 44.91 -42.93 9.90
C CYS A 33 43.97 -44.09 9.52
N SER A 34 44.22 -45.27 10.07
CA SER A 34 43.43 -46.48 9.81
C SER A 34 41.97 -46.38 10.25
N TYR A 35 41.69 -45.62 11.32
CA TYR A 35 40.33 -45.40 11.80
C TYR A 35 39.52 -44.59 10.79
N CYS A 36 40.05 -43.42 10.39
CA CYS A 36 39.37 -42.55 9.44
C CYS A 36 39.28 -43.17 8.04
N SER A 37 40.22 -44.04 7.66
CA SER A 37 40.12 -44.80 6.41
C SER A 37 38.99 -45.84 6.44
N ALA A 38 38.78 -46.53 7.55
CA ALA A 38 37.69 -47.48 7.69
C ALA A 38 36.32 -46.79 7.63
N GLU A 39 36.19 -45.65 8.30
CA GLU A 39 34.99 -44.83 8.23
C GLU A 39 34.72 -44.33 6.81
N TRP A 40 35.74 -43.79 6.14
CA TRP A 40 35.63 -43.36 4.76
C TRP A 40 35.19 -44.49 3.81
N ALA A 41 35.72 -45.70 3.99
CA ALA A 41 35.30 -46.87 3.21
C ALA A 41 33.82 -47.22 3.44
N LEU A 42 33.32 -47.11 4.67
CA LEU A 42 31.91 -47.31 4.98
C LEU A 42 31.02 -46.26 4.29
N TRP A 43 31.45 -45.00 4.24
CA TRP A 43 30.76 -43.96 3.49
C TRP A 43 30.73 -44.25 1.98
N GLN A 44 31.81 -44.79 1.41
CA GLN A 44 31.84 -45.22 0.01
C GLN A 44 30.86 -46.37 -0.25
N GLU A 45 30.89 -47.42 0.57
CA GLU A 45 30.00 -48.57 0.44
C GLU A 45 28.52 -48.17 0.57
N THR A 46 28.19 -47.33 1.55
CA THR A 46 26.81 -46.84 1.73
C THR A 46 26.35 -45.97 0.56
N SER A 47 27.23 -45.12 0.02
CA SER A 47 26.92 -44.34 -1.18
C SER A 47 26.67 -45.24 -2.40
N GLU A 48 27.46 -46.29 -2.58
CA GLU A 48 27.27 -47.26 -3.66
C GLU A 48 25.95 -48.02 -3.50
N LEU A 49 25.64 -48.52 -2.29
CA LEU A 49 24.36 -49.17 -1.99
C LEU A 49 23.17 -48.23 -2.23
N MET A 50 23.30 -46.96 -1.85
CA MET A 50 22.26 -45.96 -2.12
C MET A 50 22.07 -45.75 -3.61
N GLN A 51 23.15 -45.72 -4.41
CA GLN A 51 23.06 -45.60 -5.87
C GLN A 51 22.41 -46.83 -6.51
N ASP A 52 22.75 -48.03 -6.07
CA ASP A 52 22.16 -49.28 -6.55
C ASP A 52 20.67 -49.40 -6.18
N SER A 53 20.30 -48.89 -5.00
CA SER A 53 18.90 -48.82 -4.56
C SER A 53 18.07 -47.72 -5.24
N ARG A 54 18.66 -46.89 -6.12
CA ARG A 54 17.90 -45.85 -6.81
C ARG A 54 16.94 -46.49 -7.80
N PHE A 55 15.66 -46.44 -7.45
CA PHE A 55 14.59 -46.70 -8.41
C PHE A 55 14.64 -45.64 -9.50
N GLU A 56 14.63 -46.07 -10.76
CA GLU A 56 14.42 -45.19 -11.89
C GLU A 56 13.05 -44.52 -11.74
N VAL A 57 13.07 -43.21 -11.49
CA VAL A 57 11.86 -42.40 -11.44
C VAL A 57 11.49 -42.10 -12.87
N SER A 58 10.27 -42.46 -13.28
CA SER A 58 9.80 -42.14 -14.62
C SER A 58 9.77 -40.63 -14.83
N ASP A 59 10.08 -40.18 -16.05
CA ASP A 59 10.13 -38.76 -16.39
C ASP A 59 8.80 -38.07 -16.09
N GLU A 60 7.66 -38.76 -16.30
CA GLU A 60 6.34 -38.19 -15.99
C GLU A 60 6.14 -37.94 -14.49
N ARG A 61 6.69 -38.82 -13.64
CA ARG A 61 6.63 -38.65 -12.18
C ARG A 61 7.57 -37.53 -11.73
N ALA A 62 8.74 -37.40 -12.35
CA ALA A 62 9.67 -36.31 -12.08
C ALA A 62 9.07 -34.95 -12.46
N GLU A 63 8.43 -34.86 -13.63
CA GLU A 63 7.70 -33.66 -14.08
C GLU A 63 6.53 -33.31 -13.15
N ALA A 64 5.73 -34.31 -12.74
CA ALA A 64 4.62 -34.08 -11.82
C ALA A 64 5.08 -33.53 -10.46
N ILE A 65 6.23 -33.98 -9.96
CA ILE A 65 6.83 -33.45 -8.73
C ILE A 65 7.38 -32.05 -8.97
N ASN A 66 8.08 -31.82 -10.09
CA ASN A 66 8.62 -30.50 -10.44
C ASN A 66 7.51 -29.45 -10.52
N LEU A 67 6.40 -29.75 -11.20
CA LEU A 67 5.25 -28.86 -11.28
C LEU A 67 4.68 -28.52 -9.89
N LYS A 68 4.54 -29.51 -9.00
CA LYS A 68 4.07 -29.28 -7.62
C LYS A 68 5.04 -28.43 -6.80
N VAL A 69 6.35 -28.64 -6.96
CA VAL A 69 7.37 -27.84 -6.28
C VAL A 69 7.35 -26.40 -6.78
N MET A 70 7.30 -26.20 -8.10
CA MET A 70 7.23 -24.87 -8.70
C MET A 70 5.94 -24.14 -8.31
N GLU A 71 4.79 -24.81 -8.31
CA GLU A 71 3.53 -24.26 -7.83
C GLU A 71 3.66 -23.75 -6.39
N ARG A 72 4.22 -24.57 -5.49
CA ARG A 72 4.44 -24.18 -4.10
C ARG A 72 5.41 -22.99 -3.97
N ILE A 73 6.52 -23.00 -4.71
CA ILE A 73 7.48 -21.89 -4.72
C ILE A 73 6.80 -20.59 -5.17
N TYR A 74 5.95 -20.64 -6.20
CA TYR A 74 5.23 -19.45 -6.67
C TYR A 74 4.16 -18.95 -5.69
N LEU A 75 3.54 -19.85 -4.92
CA LEU A 75 2.62 -19.47 -3.84
C LEU A 75 3.34 -18.84 -2.65
N GLU A 76 4.47 -19.42 -2.22
CA GLU A 76 5.27 -18.93 -1.09
C GLU A 76 6.08 -17.69 -1.44
N SER A 77 6.53 -17.57 -2.70
CA SER A 77 7.36 -16.47 -3.20
C SER A 77 6.78 -15.80 -4.46
N PRO A 78 5.70 -14.99 -4.34
CA PRO A 78 4.98 -14.41 -5.48
C PRO A 78 5.83 -13.48 -6.37
N TRP A 79 6.97 -13.00 -5.88
CA TRP A 79 7.88 -12.13 -6.63
C TRP A 79 8.76 -12.87 -7.64
N LEU A 80 8.78 -14.20 -7.62
CA LEU A 80 9.59 -15.04 -8.53
C LEU A 80 8.89 -15.33 -9.87
N MET A 81 7.63 -14.92 -10.05
CA MET A 81 6.86 -15.18 -11.26
C MET A 81 7.44 -14.41 -12.47
N PRO A 82 7.88 -15.09 -13.54
CA PRO A 82 8.40 -14.43 -14.73
C PRO A 82 7.28 -13.65 -15.44
N GLY A 83 7.46 -12.35 -15.60
CA GLY A 83 6.69 -11.54 -16.56
C GLY A 83 5.49 -10.79 -16.02
N ASP A 84 5.01 -11.05 -14.81
CA ASP A 84 3.92 -10.27 -14.22
C ASP A 84 4.03 -10.28 -12.70
N GLY A 85 4.65 -9.24 -12.13
CA GLY A 85 4.63 -8.92 -10.69
C GLY A 85 3.23 -8.56 -10.15
N LYS A 86 2.19 -9.17 -10.72
CA LYS A 86 0.80 -9.12 -10.28
C LYS A 86 0.73 -9.99 -9.02
N SER A 87 1.09 -9.40 -7.89
CA SER A 87 0.91 -9.99 -6.55
C SER A 87 -0.43 -10.73 -6.48
N ALA A 88 -0.40 -11.98 -6.03
CA ALA A 88 -1.56 -12.86 -6.00
C ALA A 88 -2.80 -12.21 -5.35
N GLY A 89 -3.90 -12.25 -6.08
CA GLY A 89 -5.25 -12.38 -5.51
C GLY A 89 -6.00 -11.10 -5.13
N SER A 90 -5.48 -10.23 -4.25
CA SER A 90 -6.37 -9.28 -3.53
C SER A 90 -6.32 -7.82 -4.02
N SER A 91 -5.23 -7.42 -4.67
CA SER A 91 -5.00 -6.01 -5.00
C SER A 91 -5.91 -5.50 -6.12
N ALA A 92 -6.30 -6.33 -7.09
CA ALA A 92 -7.10 -5.86 -8.24
C ALA A 92 -8.54 -5.44 -7.84
N VAL A 93 -9.22 -6.25 -7.01
CA VAL A 93 -10.60 -5.96 -6.57
C VAL A 93 -10.61 -4.79 -5.60
N PHE A 94 -9.65 -4.74 -4.67
CA PHE A 94 -9.50 -3.62 -3.74
C PHE A 94 -9.20 -2.30 -4.47
N ARG A 95 -8.31 -2.32 -5.48
CA ARG A 95 -8.03 -1.15 -6.33
C ARG A 95 -9.25 -0.68 -7.10
N ARG A 96 -10.08 -1.59 -7.65
CA ARG A 96 -11.32 -1.21 -8.33
C ARG A 96 -12.33 -0.55 -7.38
N ARG A 97 -12.49 -1.11 -6.17
CA ARG A 97 -13.36 -0.52 -5.14
C ARG A 97 -12.86 0.86 -4.72
N LEU A 98 -11.57 0.99 -4.43
CA LEU A 98 -10.96 2.28 -4.08
C LEU A 98 -11.08 3.31 -5.21
N SER A 99 -10.89 2.89 -6.45
CA SER A 99 -11.06 3.76 -7.63
C SER A 99 -12.51 4.26 -7.76
N LEU A 100 -13.51 3.42 -7.46
CA LEU A 100 -14.91 3.84 -7.46
C LEU A 100 -15.20 4.87 -6.36
N TRP A 101 -14.66 4.68 -5.16
CA TRP A 101 -14.78 5.65 -4.07
C TRP A 101 -14.14 7.00 -4.43
N ILE A 102 -12.93 6.98 -4.99
CA ILE A 102 -12.24 8.20 -5.43
C ILE A 102 -13.03 8.90 -6.54
N ALA A 103 -13.53 8.15 -7.53
CA ALA A 103 -14.35 8.70 -8.60
C ALA A 103 -15.66 9.33 -8.08
N CYS A 104 -16.29 8.71 -7.07
CA CYS A 104 -17.49 9.24 -6.43
C CYS A 104 -17.20 10.58 -5.71
N PHE A 105 -16.14 10.65 -4.90
CA PHE A 105 -15.74 11.90 -4.25
C PHE A 105 -15.34 12.98 -5.25
N LEU A 106 -14.67 12.61 -6.34
CA LEU A 106 -14.31 13.53 -7.43
C LEU A 106 -15.54 14.08 -8.16
N ALA A 107 -16.56 13.26 -8.39
CA ALA A 107 -17.80 13.70 -9.03
C ALA A 107 -18.55 14.73 -8.16
N VAL A 108 -18.65 14.50 -6.85
CA VAL A 108 -19.24 15.44 -5.89
C VAL A 108 -18.45 16.74 -5.82
N PHE A 109 -17.11 16.67 -5.91
CA PHE A 109 -16.27 17.87 -5.99
C PHE A 109 -16.60 18.71 -7.22
N ILE A 110 -16.63 18.07 -8.40
CA ILE A 110 -16.84 18.76 -9.67
C ILE A 110 -18.23 19.37 -9.73
N SER A 111 -19.26 18.68 -9.25
CA SER A 111 -20.62 19.23 -9.20
C SER A 111 -20.72 20.44 -8.27
N SER A 112 -20.11 20.36 -7.07
CA SER A 112 -20.04 21.48 -6.14
C SER A 112 -19.23 22.65 -6.69
N PHE A 113 -18.15 22.38 -7.42
CA PHE A 113 -17.31 23.41 -8.03
C PHE A 113 -18.05 24.12 -9.17
N LEU A 114 -18.68 23.36 -10.07
CA LEU A 114 -19.48 23.93 -11.17
C LEU A 114 -20.67 24.73 -10.65
N TYR A 115 -21.31 24.28 -9.57
CA TYR A 115 -22.36 25.06 -8.93
C TYR A 115 -21.83 26.41 -8.44
N PHE A 116 -20.67 26.43 -7.78
CA PHE A 116 -20.07 27.67 -7.29
C PHE A 116 -19.61 28.60 -8.42
N THR A 117 -19.09 28.07 -9.53
CA THR A 117 -18.62 28.91 -10.65
C THR A 117 -19.75 29.44 -11.52
N MET A 118 -20.84 28.69 -11.69
CA MET A 118 -21.96 29.06 -12.56
C MET A 118 -23.07 29.84 -11.83
N PHE A 119 -23.37 29.50 -10.57
CA PHE A 119 -24.46 30.12 -9.81
C PHE A 119 -24.02 31.21 -8.84
N LYS A 120 -22.72 31.51 -8.74
CA LYS A 120 -22.26 32.73 -8.05
C LYS A 120 -22.49 33.95 -8.94
N THR A 121 -23.72 34.42 -8.96
CA THR A 121 -24.03 35.79 -9.37
C THR A 121 -23.31 36.75 -8.41
N PRO A 122 -22.63 37.80 -8.87
CA PRO A 122 -22.02 38.80 -8.00
C PRO A 122 -23.10 39.73 -7.45
N SER A 123 -24.05 39.22 -6.66
CA SER A 123 -24.91 40.06 -5.83
C SER A 123 -24.27 40.21 -4.46
N ASN A 124 -23.44 41.26 -4.35
CA ASN A 124 -23.06 41.92 -3.09
C ASN A 124 -22.25 41.07 -2.09
N THR A 125 -21.04 40.67 -2.45
CA THR A 125 -19.98 40.35 -1.44
C THR A 125 -19.16 41.59 -1.07
N THR A 126 -19.82 42.74 -0.89
CA THR A 126 -19.25 43.95 -0.26
C THR A 126 -20.36 44.75 0.42
N ALA A 127 -21.05 44.12 1.35
CA ALA A 127 -21.72 44.83 2.43
C ALA A 127 -21.65 43.92 3.65
N ALA A 128 -20.44 43.80 4.22
CA ALA A 128 -20.34 43.69 5.66
C ALA A 128 -20.91 45.01 6.23
N GLN A 129 -22.24 45.12 6.25
CA GLN A 129 -22.92 46.19 6.97
C GLN A 129 -22.85 45.79 8.44
N SER A 130 -21.72 46.19 9.02
CA SER A 130 -21.42 46.22 10.43
C SER A 130 -22.68 46.52 11.24
N GLY A 131 -22.94 45.67 12.23
CA GLY A 131 -23.83 46.03 13.31
C GLY A 131 -23.20 47.18 14.09
N ILE A 132 -23.64 48.40 13.80
CA ILE A 132 -23.70 49.58 14.67
C ILE A 132 -24.85 50.41 14.10
N VAL A 133 -25.95 50.48 14.83
CA VAL A 133 -26.75 51.71 14.85
C VAL A 133 -26.49 52.29 16.23
N GLU A 134 -25.91 53.49 16.29
CA GLU A 134 -26.00 54.31 17.49
C GLU A 134 -26.35 55.75 17.11
N THR A 135 -27.61 56.08 17.42
CA THR A 135 -28.13 57.33 17.99
C THR A 135 -27.87 58.67 17.28
N GLY A 136 -28.97 59.32 16.91
CA GLY A 136 -28.96 60.54 16.11
C GLY A 136 -28.62 61.84 16.85
N VAL A 137 -28.44 62.88 16.06
CA VAL A 137 -28.84 64.26 16.37
C VAL A 137 -29.27 64.94 15.05
N ALA A 138 -30.31 65.77 15.17
CA ALA A 138 -30.99 66.53 14.15
C ALA A 138 -30.09 67.47 13.31
N GLY A 139 -30.43 67.62 12.02
CA GLY A 139 -29.98 68.77 11.23
C GLY A 139 -29.95 68.55 9.72
N LEU A 140 -31.00 69.03 9.05
CA LEU A 140 -30.99 69.65 7.72
C LEU A 140 -30.66 68.79 6.49
N THR A 141 -31.75 68.48 5.75
CA THR A 141 -31.88 68.52 4.28
C THR A 141 -30.79 67.85 3.45
N LEU A 142 -31.07 66.67 2.90
CA LEU A 142 -31.03 66.46 1.44
C LEU A 142 -31.70 65.13 1.07
N ASP A 143 -32.52 65.22 0.03
CA ASP A 143 -33.25 64.17 -0.70
C ASP A 143 -32.61 62.77 -0.69
N TRP A 144 -33.32 61.79 -0.15
CA TRP A 144 -33.14 60.39 -0.53
C TRP A 144 -34.50 59.69 -0.52
N SER A 145 -35.09 59.51 -1.71
CA SER A 145 -36.32 58.76 -1.90
C SER A 145 -36.06 57.27 -1.63
N SER A 146 -36.42 56.82 -0.43
CA SER A 146 -36.56 55.39 -0.13
C SER A 146 -38.05 55.06 -0.09
N SER A 147 -38.54 54.50 -1.19
CA SER A 147 -39.91 54.04 -1.33
C SER A 147 -40.07 52.68 -0.65
N TYR A 148 -40.80 52.66 0.47
CA TYR A 148 -41.42 51.46 1.03
C TYR A 148 -42.89 51.79 1.32
N PRO A 149 -43.86 51.10 0.71
CA PRO A 149 -45.24 51.20 1.13
C PRO A 149 -45.60 50.05 2.08
N VAL A 150 -46.64 50.36 2.87
CA VAL A 150 -47.55 49.47 3.60
C VAL A 150 -47.20 49.21 5.08
N GLU A 151 -47.70 50.16 5.88
CA GLU A 151 -48.63 49.98 7.00
C GLU A 151 -48.32 48.94 8.09
N SER A 152 -48.08 49.52 9.26
CA SER A 152 -47.99 48.91 10.58
C SER A 152 -49.35 48.50 11.10
N GLU A 153 -49.48 47.26 11.62
CA GLU A 153 -50.30 46.98 12.80
C GLU A 153 -49.66 45.85 13.64
N GLY A 154 -49.10 46.24 14.79
CA GLY A 154 -49.16 45.51 16.06
C GLY A 154 -48.46 44.15 16.20
N GLY A 155 -47.33 44.14 16.91
CA GLY A 155 -46.87 42.92 17.60
C GLY A 155 -45.37 42.80 17.73
N ILE A 156 -44.84 43.21 18.88
CA ILE A 156 -43.49 42.92 19.35
C ILE A 156 -43.27 41.41 19.33
N ILE A 157 -42.48 40.92 18.37
CA ILE A 157 -41.83 39.62 18.43
C ILE A 157 -40.46 39.77 17.77
N GLU A 158 -39.44 40.08 18.57
CA GLU A 158 -38.11 39.59 18.26
C GLU A 158 -38.15 38.06 18.34
N PRO A 159 -37.55 37.38 17.36
CA PRO A 159 -36.63 36.35 17.78
C PRO A 159 -35.35 36.39 16.95
N LEU A 160 -34.26 36.62 17.68
CA LEU A 160 -32.99 35.92 17.53
C LEU A 160 -32.64 35.55 16.08
N VAL A 161 -32.34 36.56 15.26
CA VAL A 161 -31.64 36.32 14.00
C VAL A 161 -30.19 36.02 14.36
N ALA A 162 -29.94 34.80 14.84
CA ALA A 162 -28.63 34.20 14.76
C ALA A 162 -28.26 34.21 13.27
N ASN A 163 -27.50 35.22 12.88
CA ASN A 163 -26.84 35.30 11.60
C ASN A 163 -25.82 34.16 11.54
N MET A 164 -26.29 32.93 11.29
CA MET A 164 -25.47 31.85 10.75
C MET A 164 -25.27 32.15 9.26
N GLY A 165 -24.52 33.20 8.96
CA GLY A 165 -24.00 33.45 7.62
C GLY A 165 -22.64 32.75 7.44
N PRO A 166 -22.32 32.13 6.28
CA PRO A 166 -23.17 31.70 5.17
C PRO A 166 -23.35 30.17 5.15
N SER A 167 -24.55 29.76 4.76
CA SER A 167 -25.03 28.40 4.54
C SER A 167 -24.17 27.56 3.60
N HIS A 168 -23.28 26.73 4.14
CA HIS A 168 -22.90 25.40 3.61
C HIS A 168 -22.35 25.23 2.16
N PRO A 169 -21.44 26.07 1.61
CA PRO A 169 -20.56 25.60 0.52
C PRO A 169 -19.08 25.52 0.91
N GLN A 170 -18.62 26.34 1.85
CA GLN A 170 -17.20 26.41 2.22
C GLN A 170 -16.73 25.11 2.91
N TYR A 171 -17.55 24.55 3.80
CA TYR A 171 -17.26 23.26 4.44
C TYR A 171 -17.22 22.09 3.45
N TRP A 172 -18.04 22.11 2.41
CA TRP A 172 -18.04 21.08 1.36
C TRP A 172 -16.78 21.17 0.49
N MET A 173 -16.30 22.37 0.21
CA MET A 173 -15.04 22.59 -0.51
C MET A 173 -13.83 22.12 0.32
N VAL A 174 -13.80 22.42 1.63
CA VAL A 174 -12.75 21.93 2.54
C VAL A 174 -12.81 20.41 2.68
N LEU A 175 -13.99 19.83 2.85
CA LEU A 175 -14.17 18.38 2.95
C LEU A 175 -13.71 17.68 1.67
N SER A 176 -14.02 18.24 0.50
CA SER A 176 -13.65 17.64 -0.78
C SER A 176 -12.15 17.76 -1.08
N THR A 177 -11.52 18.87 -0.74
CA THR A 177 -10.06 19.03 -0.91
C THR A 177 -9.30 18.11 0.03
N LEU A 178 -9.79 17.93 1.27
CA LEU A 178 -9.25 16.95 2.22
C LEU A 178 -9.43 15.51 1.70
N GLY A 179 -10.59 15.19 1.12
CA GLY A 179 -10.85 13.89 0.50
C GLY A 179 -9.90 13.57 -0.66
N VAL A 180 -9.67 14.52 -1.57
CA VAL A 180 -8.69 14.38 -2.65
C VAL A 180 -7.27 14.24 -2.10
N GLY A 181 -6.88 15.07 -1.13
CA GLY A 181 -5.57 15.01 -0.47
C GLY A 181 -5.31 13.65 0.20
N LEU A 182 -6.30 13.11 0.91
CA LEU A 182 -6.23 11.79 1.53
C LEU A 182 -6.10 10.69 0.48
N SER A 183 -6.82 10.79 -0.65
CA SER A 183 -6.73 9.80 -1.73
C SER A 183 -5.34 9.74 -2.37
N ILE A 184 -4.73 10.90 -2.63
CA ILE A 184 -3.37 11.00 -3.18
C ILE A 184 -2.36 10.47 -2.15
N PHE A 185 -2.52 10.85 -0.88
CA PHE A 185 -1.65 10.38 0.20
C PHE A 185 -1.67 8.85 0.34
N LEU A 186 -2.85 8.23 0.30
CA LEU A 186 -3.01 6.77 0.35
C LEU A 186 -2.37 6.10 -0.89
N LEU A 187 -2.56 6.67 -2.09
CA LEU A 187 -1.94 6.15 -3.31
C LEU A 187 -0.41 6.22 -3.26
N VAL A 188 0.15 7.34 -2.79
CA VAL A 188 1.60 7.52 -2.63
C VAL A 188 2.17 6.54 -1.61
N ARG A 189 1.49 6.34 -0.47
CA ARG A 189 1.90 5.37 0.55
C ARG A 189 1.88 3.94 0.03
N LEU A 190 0.82 3.53 -0.65
CA LEU A 190 0.72 2.19 -1.25
C LEU A 190 1.78 1.96 -2.33
N ASN A 191 2.09 2.97 -3.13
CA ASN A 191 3.14 2.87 -4.15
C ASN A 191 4.54 2.78 -3.54
N ARG A 192 4.78 3.40 -2.37
CA ARG A 192 6.04 3.29 -1.61
C ARG A 192 6.25 1.88 -1.04
N TYR A 193 5.22 1.28 -0.43
CA TYR A 193 5.32 -0.09 0.10
C TYR A 193 5.54 -1.15 -0.98
N ARG A 194 5.20 -0.88 -2.24
CA ARG A 194 5.43 -1.80 -3.37
C ARG A 194 6.88 -1.75 -3.92
N ARG A 195 7.66 -0.73 -3.55
CA ARG A 195 9.05 -0.54 -4.02
C ARG A 195 10.12 -1.01 -3.02
N GLN A 196 9.71 -1.37 -1.80
CA GLN A 196 10.55 -2.04 -0.80
C GLN A 196 10.19 -3.52 -0.79
#